data_AF-A0A2V2U8H1-F1
#
_entry.id   AF-A0A2V2U8H1-F1
#
_cell.length_a   1.000
_cell.length_b   1.000
_cell.length_c   1.000
_cell.angle_alpha   90.00
_cell.angle_beta   90.00
_cell.angle_gamma   90.00
#
_symmetry.space_group_name_H-M   'P 1'
#
loop_
_entity.id
_entity.type
_entity.pdbx_description
1 polymer ?
#
loop_
_entity_poly.entity_id
_entity_poly.type
_entity_poly.pdbx_seq_one_letter_code
_entity_poly.pdbx_strand_id
1 'polypeptide(L)'
;MTPGGMQYSYKHFFEIKKKLLQKQKNGQHKGVRYISNIDKDNSRLAKILLDAGIQIRHVKNLPPMSFGVSDKEIAATIEKMDGGTMVQSLLLSNEPAYVNHFNSIFEELWKNGIHAVERIKDIEAGADLADIEVIQSSSRAKELYLNLVRLATKEILLVFPTPGAFVRQQKLGVIPLCQEAAKKRNVTVRILMPAHESTAQTIEELDHIDARYIERTSSTKATILLVDRKASLVMELRDDSKTAFDEAIGLSTYSNSTSGVLSYVSIFENL
;
A
#
# COMPACT_ATOMS: atom_id res chain seq x y z
N MET A 1 10.63 -15.72 -2.87
CA MET A 1 10.49 -16.52 -1.64
C MET A 1 9.87 -15.67 -0.55
N THR A 2 8.87 -16.18 0.16
CA THR A 2 8.30 -15.52 1.36
C THR A 2 9.37 -15.32 2.46
N PRO A 3 9.16 -14.43 3.45
CA PRO A 3 10.10 -14.26 4.57
C PRO A 3 10.45 -15.57 5.28
N GLY A 4 9.46 -16.43 5.54
CA GLY A 4 9.71 -17.73 6.14
C GLY A 4 10.42 -18.71 5.18
N GLY A 5 10.18 -18.61 3.87
CA GLY A 5 11.00 -19.29 2.86
C GLY A 5 12.47 -18.88 2.93
N MET A 6 12.77 -17.58 3.13
CA MET A 6 14.13 -17.07 3.32
C MET A 6 14.77 -17.64 4.59
N GLN A 7 14.04 -17.68 5.71
CA GLN A 7 14.48 -18.28 6.96
C GLN A 7 14.78 -19.79 6.82
N TYR A 8 13.86 -20.55 6.22
CA TYR A 8 14.05 -21.97 5.94
C TYR A 8 15.30 -22.22 5.09
N SER A 9 15.45 -21.41 4.04
CA SER A 9 16.59 -21.45 3.14
C SER A 9 17.93 -21.19 3.85
N TYR A 10 17.96 -20.22 4.76
CA TYR A 10 19.13 -19.95 5.59
C TYR A 10 19.44 -21.14 6.51
N LYS A 11 18.43 -21.68 7.20
CA LYS A 11 18.60 -22.78 8.14
C LYS A 11 19.12 -24.06 7.48
N HIS A 12 18.62 -24.40 6.30
CA HIS A 12 18.87 -25.72 5.69
C HIS A 12 19.85 -25.71 4.52
N PHE A 13 20.01 -24.59 3.81
CA PHE A 13 20.76 -24.56 2.54
C PHE A 13 21.90 -23.55 2.51
N PHE A 14 22.15 -22.80 3.60
CA PHE A 14 23.14 -21.72 3.59
C PHE A 14 24.57 -22.21 3.34
N GLU A 15 24.98 -23.33 3.95
CA GLU A 15 26.34 -23.87 3.74
C GLU A 15 26.58 -24.34 2.31
N ILE A 16 25.57 -24.94 1.67
CA ILE A 16 25.64 -25.31 0.24
C ILE A 16 25.74 -24.05 -0.61
N LYS A 17 24.97 -23.00 -0.27
CA LYS A 17 24.99 -21.73 -0.99
C LYS A 17 26.32 -20.99 -0.85
N LYS A 18 26.99 -21.04 0.30
CA LYS A 18 28.35 -20.49 0.44
C LYS A 18 29.32 -21.07 -0.59
N LYS A 19 29.23 -22.37 -0.89
CA LYS A 19 30.05 -22.99 -1.95
C LYS A 19 29.74 -22.41 -3.33
N LEU A 20 28.47 -22.16 -3.64
CA LEU A 20 28.05 -21.52 -4.89
C LEU A 20 28.52 -20.06 -4.98
N LEU A 21 28.47 -19.33 -3.86
CA LEU A 21 28.93 -17.94 -3.77
C LEU A 21 30.46 -17.85 -3.91
N GLN A 22 31.21 -18.83 -3.39
CA GLN A 22 32.65 -18.92 -3.65
C GLN A 22 32.96 -19.18 -5.12
N LYS A 23 32.21 -20.08 -5.78
CA LYS A 23 32.31 -20.28 -7.23
C LYS A 23 32.00 -19.00 -8.00
N GLN A 24 31.01 -18.23 -7.55
CA GLN A 24 30.68 -16.93 -8.14
C GLN A 24 31.86 -15.95 -8.04
N LYS A 25 32.50 -15.84 -6.87
CA LYS A 25 33.71 -15.02 -6.69
C LYS A 25 34.84 -15.41 -7.65
N ASN A 26 34.93 -16.68 -7.98
CA ASN A 26 35.91 -17.23 -8.93
C ASN A 26 35.44 -17.17 -10.40
N GLY A 27 34.29 -16.55 -10.71
CA GLY A 27 33.74 -16.46 -12.07
C GLY A 27 33.11 -17.75 -12.62
N GLN A 28 32.96 -18.79 -11.80
CA GLN A 28 32.47 -20.13 -12.18
C GLN A 28 30.96 -20.31 -11.99
N HIS A 29 30.27 -19.30 -11.44
CA HIS A 29 28.83 -19.34 -11.20
C HIS A 29 28.23 -17.93 -11.27
N LYS A 30 26.97 -17.79 -11.72
CA LYS A 30 26.31 -16.47 -11.86
C LYS A 30 25.89 -15.86 -10.53
N GLY A 31 25.86 -16.66 -9.46
CA GLY A 31 25.50 -16.24 -8.11
C GLY A 31 24.11 -16.67 -7.69
N VAL A 32 23.65 -16.14 -6.55
CA VAL A 32 22.34 -16.44 -5.97
C VAL A 32 21.56 -15.14 -5.77
N ARG A 33 20.33 -15.11 -6.27
CA ARG A 33 19.41 -13.96 -6.20
C ARG A 33 18.14 -14.34 -5.44
N TYR A 34 17.75 -13.54 -4.45
CA TYR A 34 16.51 -13.68 -3.69
C TYR A 34 15.58 -12.49 -3.86
N ILE A 35 14.29 -12.80 -3.91
CA ILE A 35 13.22 -11.84 -3.80
C ILE A 35 12.45 -12.21 -2.55
N SER A 36 12.30 -11.28 -1.61
CA SER A 36 11.53 -11.48 -0.38
C SER A 36 10.90 -10.19 0.12
N ASN A 37 9.95 -10.30 1.05
CA ASN A 37 9.49 -9.14 1.81
C ASN A 37 10.47 -8.94 2.97
N ILE A 38 10.89 -7.70 3.19
CA ILE A 38 11.87 -7.30 4.19
C ILE A 38 11.22 -6.25 5.08
N ASP A 39 11.18 -6.57 6.37
CA ASP A 39 10.60 -5.80 7.46
C ASP A 39 11.55 -5.80 8.66
N LYS A 40 11.13 -5.17 9.77
CA LYS A 40 11.91 -5.11 11.01
C LYS A 40 12.29 -6.50 11.55
N ASP A 41 11.39 -7.48 11.44
CA ASP A 41 11.56 -8.80 12.04
C ASP A 41 12.61 -9.65 11.31
N ASN A 42 12.77 -9.45 9.99
CA ASN A 42 13.67 -10.25 9.17
C ASN A 42 14.89 -9.48 8.60
N SER A 43 14.96 -8.16 8.80
CA SER A 43 16.05 -7.29 8.31
C SER A 43 17.46 -7.78 8.67
N ARG A 44 17.65 -8.29 9.91
CA ARG A 44 18.93 -8.85 10.36
C ARG A 44 19.35 -10.06 9.54
N LEU A 45 18.41 -10.95 9.22
CA LEU A 45 18.70 -12.11 8.37
C LEU A 45 19.06 -11.67 6.95
N ALA A 46 18.33 -10.70 6.39
CA ALA A 46 18.65 -10.15 5.09
C ALA A 46 20.09 -9.59 5.03
N LYS A 47 20.56 -8.90 6.08
CA LYS A 47 21.97 -8.44 6.19
C LYS A 47 22.96 -9.59 6.13
N ILE A 48 22.77 -10.64 6.93
CA ILE A 48 23.67 -11.81 6.96
C ILE A 48 23.80 -12.44 5.56
N LEU A 49 22.69 -12.55 4.83
CA LEU A 49 22.68 -13.12 3.49
C LEU A 49 23.36 -12.18 2.46
N LEU A 50 23.15 -10.87 2.58
CA LEU A 50 23.83 -9.86 1.77
C LEU A 50 25.34 -9.91 1.98
N ASP A 51 25.79 -9.95 3.23
CA ASP A 51 27.22 -10.01 3.60
C ASP A 51 27.90 -11.29 3.06
N ALA A 52 27.13 -12.39 2.94
CA ALA A 52 27.61 -13.62 2.33
C ALA A 52 27.75 -13.52 0.79
N GLY A 53 27.18 -12.50 0.16
CA GLY A 53 27.21 -12.27 -1.29
C GLY A 53 25.92 -12.64 -2.03
N ILE A 54 24.83 -12.98 -1.32
CA ILE A 54 23.52 -13.21 -1.95
C ILE A 54 22.93 -11.84 -2.31
N GLN A 55 22.48 -11.69 -3.55
CA GLN A 55 21.78 -10.47 -3.96
C GLN A 55 20.32 -10.59 -3.56
N ILE A 56 19.76 -9.54 -2.93
CA ILE A 56 18.39 -9.57 -2.43
C ILE A 56 17.65 -8.33 -2.89
N ARG A 57 16.41 -8.53 -3.37
CA ARG A 57 15.45 -7.47 -3.61
C ARG A 57 14.23 -7.62 -2.71
N HIS A 58 13.80 -6.49 -2.16
CA HIS A 58 12.56 -6.35 -1.41
C HIS A 58 11.38 -6.20 -2.38
N VAL A 59 10.36 -7.04 -2.21
CA VAL A 59 9.05 -6.89 -2.82
C VAL A 59 8.01 -7.06 -1.73
N LYS A 60 7.17 -6.04 -1.54
CA LYS A 60 6.15 -6.03 -0.49
C LYS A 60 5.08 -7.10 -0.72
N ASN A 61 4.51 -7.13 -1.92
CA ASN A 61 3.43 -8.03 -2.30
C ASN A 61 4.00 -9.21 -3.08
N LEU A 62 4.35 -10.28 -2.37
CA LEU A 62 4.81 -11.52 -3.00
C LEU A 62 3.64 -12.40 -3.43
N PRO A 63 3.82 -13.25 -4.45
CA PRO A 63 2.93 -14.38 -4.68
C PRO A 63 2.76 -15.22 -3.40
N PRO A 64 1.58 -15.83 -3.17
CA PRO A 64 1.36 -16.68 -2.00
C PRO A 64 2.24 -17.93 -2.00
N MET A 65 2.70 -18.38 -3.17
CA MET A 65 3.66 -19.47 -3.33
C MET A 65 5.12 -19.02 -3.18
N SER A 66 5.96 -19.92 -2.67
CA SER A 66 7.42 -19.77 -2.75
C SER A 66 7.97 -20.61 -3.90
N PHE A 67 8.93 -20.08 -4.63
CA PHE A 67 9.59 -20.85 -5.67
C PHE A 67 11.08 -20.50 -5.77
N GLY A 68 11.84 -21.45 -6.31
CA GLY A 68 13.18 -21.29 -6.82
C GLY A 68 13.22 -21.72 -8.28
N VAL A 69 14.05 -21.06 -9.06
CA VAL A 69 14.24 -21.36 -10.48
C VAL A 69 15.72 -21.28 -10.81
N SER A 70 16.17 -22.21 -11.66
CA SER A 70 17.51 -22.23 -12.25
C SER A 70 17.40 -22.18 -13.78
N ASP A 71 18.53 -22.36 -14.46
CA ASP A 71 18.59 -22.58 -15.90
C ASP A 71 18.01 -23.94 -16.33
N LYS A 72 17.79 -24.88 -15.39
CA LYS A 72 17.44 -26.28 -15.70
C LYS A 72 16.12 -26.76 -15.11
N GLU A 73 15.73 -26.22 -13.96
CA GLU A 73 14.60 -26.73 -13.21
C GLU A 73 13.95 -25.64 -12.35
N ILE A 74 12.69 -25.89 -12.00
CA ILE A 74 11.92 -25.15 -11.01
C ILE A 74 11.68 -26.00 -9.77
N ALA A 75 11.49 -25.31 -8.65
CA ALA A 75 10.91 -25.85 -7.43
C ALA A 75 9.89 -24.87 -6.90
N ALA A 76 8.62 -25.24 -6.82
CA ALA A 76 7.53 -24.36 -6.40
C ALA A 76 6.65 -25.00 -5.32
N THR A 77 6.25 -24.20 -4.34
CA THR A 77 5.30 -24.59 -3.29
C THR A 77 3.89 -24.13 -3.66
N ILE A 78 2.87 -24.78 -3.13
CA ILE A 78 1.48 -24.27 -3.17
C ILE A 78 1.20 -23.38 -1.96
N GLU A 79 1.82 -23.71 -0.82
CA GLU A 79 1.58 -23.06 0.47
C GLU A 79 2.57 -21.91 0.71
N LYS A 80 2.14 -20.94 1.54
CA LYS A 80 3.04 -19.97 2.15
C LYS A 80 3.90 -20.68 3.19
N MET A 81 5.21 -20.47 3.13
CA MET A 81 6.15 -21.00 4.12
C MET A 81 6.23 -20.09 5.36
N ASP A 82 5.09 -19.67 5.90
CA ASP A 82 5.04 -18.72 7.02
C ASP A 82 5.70 -19.33 8.26
N GLY A 83 6.50 -18.53 8.99
CA GLY A 83 7.25 -18.98 10.16
C GLY A 83 8.38 -19.98 9.88
N GLY A 84 8.74 -20.21 8.61
CA GLY A 84 9.80 -21.16 8.24
C GLY A 84 9.39 -22.62 8.39
N THR A 85 8.09 -22.90 8.30
CA THR A 85 7.53 -24.26 8.31
C THR A 85 7.99 -25.10 7.11
N MET A 86 8.06 -26.41 7.30
CA MET A 86 8.45 -27.35 6.27
C MET A 86 7.40 -27.42 5.17
N VAL A 87 7.84 -27.40 3.91
CA VAL A 87 6.97 -27.52 2.74
C VAL A 87 6.30 -28.89 2.73
N GLN A 88 4.97 -28.93 2.62
CA GLN A 88 4.22 -30.18 2.48
C GLN A 88 4.03 -30.58 1.00
N SER A 89 3.81 -29.59 0.14
CA SER A 89 3.56 -29.78 -1.29
C SER A 89 4.61 -29.07 -2.14
N LEU A 90 5.37 -29.83 -2.93
CA LEU A 90 6.44 -29.32 -3.79
C LEU A 90 6.24 -29.81 -5.23
N LEU A 91 6.18 -28.87 -6.16
CA LEU A 91 6.26 -29.12 -7.60
C LEU A 91 7.70 -28.95 -8.06
N LEU A 92 8.29 -30.02 -8.59
CA LEU A 92 9.57 -30.00 -9.29
C LEU A 92 9.32 -30.25 -10.77
N SER A 93 9.98 -29.48 -11.64
CA SER A 93 9.89 -29.68 -13.08
C SER A 93 11.13 -29.15 -13.79
N ASN A 94 11.58 -29.88 -14.79
CA ASN A 94 12.61 -29.48 -15.75
C ASN A 94 12.01 -29.22 -17.15
N GLU A 95 10.69 -29.20 -17.28
CA GLU A 95 10.01 -28.93 -18.53
C GLU A 95 10.26 -27.46 -18.96
N PRO A 96 10.77 -27.22 -20.19
CA PRO A 96 11.20 -25.88 -20.61
C PRO A 96 10.12 -24.80 -20.47
N ALA A 97 8.85 -25.16 -20.67
CA ALA A 97 7.72 -24.24 -20.50
C ALA A 97 7.62 -23.70 -19.07
N TYR A 98 7.77 -24.57 -18.06
CA TYR A 98 7.74 -24.16 -16.66
C TYR A 98 8.99 -23.36 -16.28
N VAL A 99 10.17 -23.79 -16.71
CA VAL A 99 11.43 -23.07 -16.46
C VAL A 99 11.36 -21.65 -17.03
N ASN A 100 10.90 -21.49 -18.27
CA ASN A 100 10.77 -20.19 -18.91
C ASN A 100 9.72 -19.31 -18.22
N HIS A 101 8.56 -19.88 -17.86
CA HIS A 101 7.49 -19.14 -17.21
C HIS A 101 7.91 -18.60 -15.83
N PHE A 102 8.49 -19.45 -14.98
CA PHE A 102 8.92 -19.06 -13.64
C PHE A 102 10.14 -18.12 -13.67
N ASN A 103 11.05 -18.27 -14.65
CA ASN A 103 12.11 -17.28 -14.86
C ASN A 103 11.53 -15.91 -15.23
N SER A 104 10.52 -15.85 -16.11
CA SER A 104 9.85 -14.59 -16.46
C SER A 104 9.23 -13.91 -15.25
N ILE A 105 8.50 -14.67 -14.41
CA ILE A 105 7.93 -14.16 -13.15
C ILE A 105 9.05 -13.66 -12.22
N PHE A 106 10.14 -14.41 -12.09
CA PHE A 106 11.26 -14.01 -11.26
C PHE A 106 11.89 -12.70 -11.75
N GLU A 107 12.18 -12.56 -13.05
CA GLU A 107 12.80 -11.36 -13.60
C GLU A 107 11.89 -10.13 -13.51
N GLU A 108 10.58 -10.28 -13.66
CA GLU A 108 9.63 -9.17 -13.49
C GLU A 108 9.61 -8.69 -12.04
N LEU A 109 9.52 -9.62 -11.08
CA LEU A 109 9.62 -9.30 -9.65
C LEU A 109 11.00 -8.73 -9.30
N TRP A 110 12.06 -9.24 -9.92
CA TRP A 110 13.43 -8.76 -9.70
C TRP A 110 13.50 -7.32 -10.16
N LYS A 111 13.19 -7.03 -11.43
CA LYS A 111 13.25 -5.69 -12.04
C LYS A 111 12.52 -4.63 -11.21
N ASN A 112 11.33 -4.95 -10.69
CA ASN A 112 10.49 -4.01 -9.94
C ASN A 112 10.80 -3.97 -8.42
N GLY A 113 11.63 -4.87 -7.91
CA GLY A 113 12.00 -4.93 -6.50
C GLY A 113 13.03 -3.87 -6.08
N ILE A 114 12.95 -3.44 -4.82
CA ILE A 114 13.86 -2.46 -4.20
C ILE A 114 15.13 -3.18 -3.76
N HIS A 115 16.31 -2.58 -3.89
CA HIS A 115 17.53 -3.19 -3.38
C HIS A 115 17.45 -3.38 -1.86
N ALA A 116 17.74 -4.59 -1.36
CA ALA A 116 17.57 -4.88 0.07
C ALA A 116 18.40 -3.95 0.97
N VAL A 117 19.57 -3.49 0.51
CA VAL A 117 20.41 -2.52 1.23
C VAL A 117 19.67 -1.19 1.45
N GLU A 118 18.97 -0.69 0.43
CA GLU A 118 18.16 0.54 0.53
C GLU A 118 16.99 0.32 1.48
N ARG A 119 16.26 -0.79 1.30
CA ARG A 119 15.14 -1.15 2.17
C ARG A 119 15.54 -1.26 3.65
N ILE A 120 16.71 -1.87 3.93
CA ILE A 120 17.23 -1.99 5.29
C ILE A 120 17.54 -0.61 5.88
N LYS A 121 18.12 0.31 5.10
CA LYS A 121 18.36 1.69 5.55
C LYS A 121 17.05 2.41 5.87
N ASP A 122 16.01 2.23 5.05
CA ASP A 122 14.68 2.81 5.31
C ASP A 122 14.09 2.28 6.63
N ILE A 123 14.26 0.98 6.88
CA ILE A 123 13.83 0.34 8.14
C ILE A 123 14.55 0.95 9.34
N GLU A 124 15.87 1.11 9.25
CA GLU A 124 16.71 1.69 10.31
C GLU A 124 16.41 3.17 10.57
N ALA A 125 16.07 3.92 9.51
CA ALA A 125 15.67 5.32 9.59
C ALA A 125 14.22 5.51 10.10
N GLY A 126 13.47 4.42 10.31
CA GLY A 126 12.05 4.49 10.67
C GLY A 126 11.11 4.90 9.52
N ALA A 127 11.62 4.96 8.29
CA ALA A 127 10.86 5.24 7.06
C ALA A 127 10.11 3.99 6.52
N ASP A 128 10.13 2.90 7.28
CA ASP A 128 9.57 1.57 6.97
C ASP A 128 8.06 1.54 6.63
N LEU A 129 7.31 2.61 6.92
CA LEU A 129 5.88 2.50 7.23
C LEU A 129 4.94 3.14 6.20
N ALA A 130 5.48 3.76 5.15
CA ALA A 130 4.69 4.48 4.17
C ALA A 130 4.18 3.55 3.06
N ASP A 131 2.90 3.21 3.16
CA ASP A 131 2.09 2.54 2.15
C ASP A 131 1.39 3.57 1.30
N ILE A 132 1.70 3.55 0.01
CA ILE A 132 1.00 4.31 -1.01
C ILE A 132 0.35 3.31 -1.94
N GLU A 133 -0.93 3.51 -2.22
CA GLU A 133 -1.67 2.67 -3.13
C GLU A 133 -2.44 3.50 -4.15
N VAL A 134 -2.29 3.14 -5.42
CA VAL A 134 -3.10 3.66 -6.52
C VAL A 134 -4.27 2.69 -6.75
N ILE A 135 -5.49 3.19 -6.56
CA ILE A 135 -6.72 2.42 -6.58
C ILE A 135 -7.52 2.83 -7.83
N GLN A 136 -7.57 1.93 -8.80
CA GLN A 136 -8.31 2.14 -10.07
C GLN A 136 -9.80 1.77 -9.97
N SER A 137 -10.16 0.87 -9.04
CA SER A 137 -11.54 0.45 -8.83
C SER A 137 -12.27 1.45 -7.93
N SER A 138 -13.28 2.14 -8.48
CA SER A 138 -14.11 3.08 -7.71
C SER A 138 -14.84 2.37 -6.57
N SER A 139 -15.33 1.15 -6.77
CA SER A 139 -15.95 0.33 -5.71
C SER A 139 -14.97 0.04 -4.56
N ARG A 140 -13.71 -0.30 -4.85
CA ARG A 140 -12.69 -0.52 -3.83
C ARG A 140 -12.35 0.78 -3.09
N ALA A 141 -12.25 1.89 -3.83
CA ALA A 141 -12.03 3.20 -3.23
C ALA A 141 -13.19 3.59 -2.29
N LYS A 142 -14.45 3.31 -2.68
CA LYS A 142 -15.65 3.49 -1.85
C LYS A 142 -15.58 2.69 -0.55
N GLU A 143 -15.21 1.41 -0.63
CA GLU A 143 -15.08 0.56 0.56
C GLU A 143 -13.99 1.08 1.51
N LEU A 144 -12.81 1.42 0.97
CA LEU A 144 -11.71 1.99 1.76
C LEU A 144 -12.12 3.32 2.40
N TYR A 145 -12.80 4.19 1.65
CA TYR A 145 -13.29 5.47 2.14
C TYR A 145 -14.19 5.31 3.36
N LEU A 146 -15.24 4.48 3.25
CA LEU A 146 -16.17 4.23 4.34
C LEU A 146 -15.46 3.58 5.55
N ASN A 147 -14.51 2.69 5.30
CA ASN A 147 -13.74 2.04 6.37
C ASN A 147 -12.83 3.02 7.11
N LEU A 148 -12.14 3.93 6.41
CA LEU A 148 -11.29 4.95 7.04
C LEU A 148 -12.11 5.88 7.95
N VAL A 149 -13.28 6.32 7.49
CA VAL A 149 -14.19 7.16 8.30
C VAL A 149 -14.70 6.39 9.53
N ARG A 150 -15.04 5.10 9.38
CA ARG A 150 -15.45 4.23 10.50
C ARG A 150 -14.35 3.98 11.51
N LEU A 151 -13.10 3.87 11.07
CA LEU A 151 -11.96 3.57 11.95
C LEU A 151 -11.33 4.80 12.60
N ALA A 152 -11.72 6.02 12.19
CA ALA A 152 -11.19 7.26 12.76
C ALA A 152 -11.37 7.33 14.28
N THR A 153 -10.34 7.82 14.96
CA THR A 153 -10.29 7.85 16.44
C THR A 153 -10.09 9.25 17.03
N LYS A 154 -9.63 10.21 16.23
CA LYS A 154 -9.27 11.55 16.69
C LYS A 154 -9.84 12.64 15.79
N GLU A 155 -9.62 12.54 14.48
CA GLU A 155 -9.91 13.61 13.55
C GLU A 155 -10.26 13.09 12.15
N ILE A 156 -11.26 13.70 11.51
CA ILE A 156 -11.62 13.52 10.10
C ILE A 156 -11.63 14.91 9.45
N LEU A 157 -10.81 15.09 8.41
CA LEU A 157 -10.81 16.31 7.58
C LEU A 157 -11.23 15.94 6.16
N LEU A 158 -12.20 16.67 5.62
CA LEU A 158 -12.74 16.43 4.29
C LEU A 158 -12.68 17.70 3.45
N VAL A 159 -12.16 17.60 2.23
CA VAL A 159 -12.25 18.65 1.22
C VAL A 159 -13.08 18.12 0.07
N PHE A 160 -14.17 18.82 -0.25
CA PHE A 160 -14.98 18.52 -1.43
C PHE A 160 -14.68 19.52 -2.54
N PRO A 161 -14.44 19.06 -3.78
CA PRO A 161 -14.06 19.95 -4.88
C PRO A 161 -15.25 20.74 -5.43
N THR A 162 -16.48 20.25 -5.25
CA THR A 162 -17.70 20.86 -5.77
C THR A 162 -18.88 20.64 -4.81
N PRO A 163 -19.94 21.46 -4.90
CA PRO A 163 -21.21 21.22 -4.20
C PRO A 163 -21.82 19.85 -4.55
N GLY A 164 -21.71 19.44 -5.83
CA GLY A 164 -22.15 18.11 -6.28
C GLY A 164 -21.44 16.98 -5.55
N ALA A 165 -20.14 17.12 -5.28
CA ALA A 165 -19.37 16.16 -4.50
C ALA A 165 -19.87 16.03 -3.07
N PHE A 166 -20.22 17.14 -2.42
CA PHE A 166 -20.81 17.09 -1.09
C PHE A 166 -22.13 16.28 -1.09
N VAL A 167 -23.05 16.60 -2.01
CA VAL A 167 -24.36 15.92 -2.11
C VAL A 167 -24.20 14.42 -2.38
N ARG A 168 -23.29 14.04 -3.27
CA ARG A 168 -22.98 12.62 -3.53
C ARG A 168 -22.46 11.92 -2.29
N GLN A 169 -21.60 12.56 -1.52
CA GLN A 169 -20.95 11.95 -0.36
C GLN A 169 -21.93 11.83 0.81
N GLN A 170 -22.87 12.76 0.92
CA GLN A 170 -24.02 12.65 1.81
C GLN A 170 -24.91 11.45 1.43
N LYS A 171 -25.27 11.29 0.14
CA LYS A 171 -26.06 10.14 -0.35
C LYS A 171 -25.34 8.80 -0.14
N LEU A 172 -24.02 8.79 -0.27
CA LEU A 172 -23.20 7.60 0.00
C LEU A 172 -23.20 7.20 1.49
N GLY A 173 -23.62 8.09 2.39
CA GLY A 173 -23.65 7.84 3.84
C GLY A 173 -22.39 8.28 4.56
N VAL A 174 -21.48 9.02 3.92
CA VAL A 174 -20.25 9.51 4.57
C VAL A 174 -20.56 10.54 5.65
N ILE A 175 -21.43 11.50 5.34
CA ILE A 175 -21.80 12.56 6.29
C ILE A 175 -22.46 11.96 7.55
N PRO A 176 -23.45 11.05 7.45
CA PRO A 176 -23.95 10.32 8.61
C PRO A 176 -22.87 9.58 9.42
N LEU A 177 -21.90 8.94 8.77
CA LEU A 177 -20.79 8.27 9.47
C LEU A 177 -19.89 9.28 10.22
N CYS A 178 -19.68 10.47 9.65
CA CYS A 178 -18.93 11.52 10.32
C CYS A 178 -19.68 12.05 11.56
N GLN A 179 -20.99 12.29 11.45
CA GLN A 179 -21.82 12.70 12.58
C GLN A 179 -21.83 11.64 13.69
N GLU A 180 -21.90 10.36 13.33
CA GLU A 180 -21.80 9.24 14.28
C GLU A 180 -20.43 9.21 14.98
N ALA A 181 -19.34 9.39 14.23
CA ALA A 181 -17.99 9.49 14.78
C ALA A 181 -17.86 10.65 15.78
N ALA A 182 -18.37 11.83 15.42
CA ALA A 182 -18.34 13.00 16.30
C ALA A 182 -19.14 12.76 17.58
N LYS A 183 -20.38 12.26 17.47
CA LYS A 183 -21.29 12.05 18.60
C LYS A 183 -20.86 10.94 19.54
N LYS A 184 -20.48 9.78 18.99
CA LYS A 184 -20.27 8.55 19.78
C LYS A 184 -18.82 8.34 20.18
N ARG A 185 -17.88 8.84 19.38
CA ARG A 185 -16.45 8.59 19.53
C ARG A 185 -15.64 9.86 19.83
N ASN A 186 -16.32 11.02 19.93
CA ASN A 186 -15.69 12.32 20.15
C ASN A 186 -14.60 12.65 19.12
N VAL A 187 -14.81 12.21 17.87
CA VAL A 187 -13.91 12.49 16.74
C VAL A 187 -14.17 13.91 16.24
N THR A 188 -13.13 14.73 16.10
CA THR A 188 -13.26 16.06 15.51
C THR A 188 -13.49 15.93 14.00
N VAL A 189 -14.56 16.52 13.47
CA VAL A 189 -14.86 16.47 12.03
C VAL A 189 -14.86 17.88 11.47
N ARG A 190 -14.06 18.10 10.42
CA ARG A 190 -14.01 19.37 9.69
C ARG A 190 -14.18 19.18 8.19
N ILE A 191 -15.00 20.01 7.57
CA ILE A 191 -15.31 19.92 6.13
C ILE A 191 -15.07 21.27 5.45
N LEU A 192 -14.31 21.25 4.36
CA LEU A 192 -14.14 22.36 3.44
C LEU A 192 -14.89 22.06 2.14
N MET A 193 -15.73 22.97 1.69
CA MET A 193 -16.46 22.82 0.43
C MET A 193 -16.75 24.18 -0.23
N PRO A 194 -16.96 24.25 -1.56
CA PRO A 194 -17.35 25.50 -2.18
C PRO A 194 -18.75 25.97 -1.76
N ALA A 195 -18.93 27.29 -1.65
CA ALA A 195 -20.24 27.89 -1.46
C ALA A 195 -21.14 27.70 -2.70
N HIS A 196 -22.40 27.33 -2.46
CA HIS A 196 -23.47 27.23 -3.46
C HIS A 196 -24.83 27.32 -2.76
N GLU A 197 -25.87 27.78 -3.46
CA GLU A 197 -27.23 27.87 -2.89
C GLU A 197 -27.71 26.51 -2.33
N SER A 198 -27.40 25.43 -3.05
CA SER A 198 -27.70 24.05 -2.63
C SER A 198 -26.92 23.55 -1.40
N THR A 199 -25.89 24.27 -0.94
CA THR A 199 -25.13 23.93 0.27
C THR A 199 -25.38 24.93 1.40
N ALA A 200 -26.05 26.06 1.15
CA ALA A 200 -26.29 27.15 2.09
C ALA A 200 -27.10 26.71 3.32
N GLN A 201 -28.15 25.92 3.12
CA GLN A 201 -28.95 25.35 4.22
C GLN A 201 -28.23 24.19 4.93
N THR A 202 -27.21 23.60 4.29
CA THR A 202 -26.63 22.35 4.78
C THR A 202 -25.66 22.54 5.94
N ILE A 203 -24.93 23.66 6.04
CA ILE A 203 -24.01 23.88 7.16
C ILE A 203 -24.75 23.92 8.50
N GLU A 204 -25.94 24.55 8.53
CA GLU A 204 -26.76 24.62 9.75
C GLU A 204 -27.30 23.24 10.18
N GLU A 205 -27.43 22.30 9.24
CA GLU A 205 -27.91 20.94 9.49
C GLU A 205 -26.77 19.95 9.86
N LEU A 206 -25.51 20.36 9.69
CA LEU A 206 -24.32 19.54 9.96
C LEU A 206 -23.98 19.54 11.46
N ASP A 207 -24.85 18.91 12.25
CA ASP A 207 -24.68 18.76 13.69
C ASP A 207 -23.34 18.09 14.07
N HIS A 208 -22.62 18.70 15.02
CA HIS A 208 -21.26 18.32 15.48
C HIS A 208 -20.16 18.26 14.41
N ILE A 209 -20.33 18.95 13.29
CA ILE A 209 -19.32 19.06 12.23
C ILE A 209 -18.99 20.54 12.01
N ASP A 210 -17.70 20.90 12.04
CA ASP A 210 -17.25 22.24 11.65
C ASP A 210 -17.09 22.29 10.12
N ALA A 211 -18.07 22.87 9.44
CA ALA A 211 -18.06 23.03 7.99
C ALA A 211 -17.80 24.48 7.61
N ARG A 212 -16.90 24.70 6.65
CA ARG A 212 -16.55 26.03 6.13
C ARG A 212 -16.57 26.06 4.61
N TYR A 213 -16.92 27.23 4.09
CA TYR A 213 -16.83 27.47 2.66
C TYR A 213 -15.44 27.91 2.25
N ILE A 214 -14.97 27.36 1.14
CA ILE A 214 -13.74 27.80 0.45
C ILE A 214 -14.10 28.44 -0.89
N GLU A 215 -13.28 29.37 -1.37
CA GLU A 215 -13.48 29.97 -2.69
C GLU A 215 -13.37 28.91 -3.79
N ARG A 216 -14.26 29.02 -4.80
CA ARG A 216 -14.24 28.15 -6.00
C ARG A 216 -12.96 28.27 -6.84
N THR A 217 -12.11 29.25 -6.53
CA THR A 217 -10.79 29.42 -7.16
C THR A 217 -9.85 28.26 -6.82
N SER A 218 -10.18 27.40 -5.83
CA SER A 218 -9.46 26.16 -5.60
C SER A 218 -9.57 25.26 -6.84
N SER A 219 -8.48 25.11 -7.58
CA SER A 219 -8.35 24.20 -8.74
C SER A 219 -8.44 22.71 -8.37
N THR A 220 -8.87 22.39 -7.16
CA THR A 220 -8.94 21.05 -6.60
C THR A 220 -10.03 20.26 -7.33
N LYS A 221 -9.61 19.24 -8.10
CA LYS A 221 -10.50 18.31 -8.82
C LYS A 221 -10.62 16.96 -8.12
N ALA A 222 -10.46 16.94 -6.80
CA ALA A 222 -10.47 15.71 -6.03
C ALA A 222 -11.17 15.90 -4.68
N THR A 223 -11.86 14.87 -4.22
CA THR A 223 -12.23 14.75 -2.80
C THR A 223 -11.01 14.31 -2.03
N ILE A 224 -10.65 15.04 -0.96
CA ILE A 224 -9.53 14.70 -0.09
C ILE A 224 -10.09 14.33 1.28
N LEU A 225 -9.75 13.15 1.77
CA LEU A 225 -9.99 12.70 3.13
C LEU A 225 -8.65 12.61 3.86
N LEU A 226 -8.59 13.16 5.07
CA LEU A 226 -7.49 12.97 6.01
C LEU A 226 -8.06 12.40 7.30
N VAL A 227 -7.44 11.34 7.82
CA VAL A 227 -7.88 10.68 9.05
C VAL A 227 -6.74 10.62 10.05
N ASP A 228 -7.01 11.10 11.26
CA ASP A 228 -6.13 11.06 12.45
C ASP A 228 -4.72 11.60 12.21
N ARG A 229 -4.52 12.43 11.16
CA ARG A 229 -3.21 12.89 10.65
C ARG A 229 -2.24 11.74 10.33
N LYS A 230 -2.78 10.56 10.04
CA LYS A 230 -2.03 9.32 9.77
C LYS A 230 -2.32 8.71 8.41
N ALA A 231 -3.49 8.99 7.84
CA ALA A 231 -3.88 8.49 6.54
C ALA A 231 -4.51 9.60 5.69
N SER A 232 -4.28 9.53 4.39
CA SER A 232 -4.93 10.35 3.37
C SER A 232 -5.53 9.45 2.30
N LEU A 233 -6.71 9.81 1.81
CA LEU A 233 -7.33 9.23 0.63
C LEU A 233 -7.75 10.38 -0.30
N VAL A 234 -7.13 10.45 -1.47
CA VAL A 234 -7.43 11.46 -2.49
C VAL A 234 -8.16 10.76 -3.63
N MET A 235 -9.35 11.23 -3.98
CA MET A 235 -10.22 10.61 -4.97
C MET A 235 -10.54 11.60 -6.07
N GLU A 236 -10.08 11.33 -7.28
CA GLU A 236 -10.30 12.18 -8.44
C GLU A 236 -11.79 12.27 -8.79
N LEU A 237 -12.29 13.49 -8.98
CA LEU A 237 -13.60 13.75 -9.55
C LEU A 237 -13.48 13.72 -11.08
N ARG A 238 -13.90 12.61 -11.70
CA ARG A 238 -13.87 12.40 -13.15
C ARG A 238 -15.05 13.05 -13.85
N ASP A 239 -16.26 12.90 -13.31
CA ASP A 239 -17.49 13.43 -13.90
C ASP A 239 -18.45 13.91 -12.80
N ASP A 240 -18.54 15.24 -12.64
CA ASP A 240 -19.38 15.86 -11.60
C ASP A 240 -20.88 15.81 -11.93
N SER A 241 -21.25 15.50 -13.19
CA SER A 241 -22.65 15.38 -13.58
C SER A 241 -23.31 14.10 -13.06
N LYS A 242 -22.50 13.10 -12.68
CA LYS A 242 -22.99 11.82 -12.15
C LYS A 242 -23.43 11.97 -10.70
N THR A 243 -24.44 11.20 -10.33
CA THR A 243 -24.99 11.18 -8.96
C THR A 243 -24.46 9.98 -8.16
N ALA A 244 -24.12 8.88 -8.82
CA ALA A 244 -23.53 7.71 -8.19
C ALA A 244 -22.02 7.92 -7.99
N PHE A 245 -21.51 7.55 -6.82
CA PHE A 245 -20.08 7.66 -6.49
C PHE A 245 -19.21 6.90 -7.49
N ASP A 246 -19.58 5.65 -7.81
CA ASP A 246 -18.77 4.75 -8.64
C ASP A 246 -18.65 5.23 -10.10
N GLU A 247 -19.57 6.10 -10.55
CA GLU A 247 -19.56 6.72 -11.89
C GLU A 247 -18.81 8.06 -11.91
N ALA A 248 -18.91 8.83 -10.83
CA ALA A 248 -18.31 10.16 -10.69
C ALA A 248 -16.81 10.12 -10.38
N ILE A 249 -16.36 9.09 -9.65
CA ILE A 249 -14.99 8.99 -9.15
C ILE A 249 -14.11 8.18 -10.10
N GLY A 250 -12.93 8.75 -10.39
CA GLY A 250 -11.88 8.15 -11.20
C GLY A 250 -10.82 7.47 -10.35
N LEU A 251 -9.56 7.83 -10.60
CA LEU A 251 -8.41 7.28 -9.88
C LEU A 251 -8.42 7.74 -8.42
N SER A 252 -8.07 6.86 -7.50
CA SER A 252 -7.88 7.21 -6.09
C SER A 252 -6.48 6.86 -5.61
N THR A 253 -5.93 7.65 -4.70
CA THR A 253 -4.63 7.41 -4.07
C THR A 253 -4.79 7.39 -2.56
N TYR A 254 -4.44 6.26 -1.95
CA TYR A 254 -4.28 6.13 -0.51
C TYR A 254 -2.82 6.33 -0.13
N SER A 255 -2.57 6.97 1.01
CA SER A 255 -1.24 7.07 1.60
C SER A 255 -1.33 7.17 3.12
N ASN A 256 -0.44 6.47 3.82
CA ASN A 256 -0.16 6.71 5.25
C ASN A 256 1.28 7.26 5.47
N SER A 257 1.92 7.75 4.41
CA SER A 257 3.21 8.43 4.50
C SER A 257 3.09 9.65 5.39
N THR A 258 3.80 9.69 6.52
CA THR A 258 3.69 10.79 7.50
C THR A 258 3.92 12.16 6.87
N SER A 259 5.00 12.33 6.10
CA SER A 259 5.29 13.59 5.43
C SER A 259 4.22 13.97 4.40
N GLY A 260 3.70 12.98 3.65
CA GLY A 260 2.64 13.20 2.67
C GLY A 260 1.32 13.62 3.32
N VAL A 261 0.91 12.92 4.37
CA VAL A 261 -0.31 13.23 5.12
C VAL A 261 -0.21 14.60 5.79
N LEU A 262 0.91 14.90 6.44
CA LEU A 262 1.12 16.21 7.09
C LEU A 262 1.14 17.37 6.08
N SER A 263 1.62 17.13 4.85
CA SER A 263 1.54 18.12 3.77
C SER A 263 0.08 18.47 3.43
N TYR A 264 -0.77 17.46 3.25
CA TYR A 264 -2.20 17.70 3.00
C TYR A 264 -2.92 18.34 4.19
N VAL A 265 -2.57 17.95 5.41
CA VAL A 265 -3.08 18.59 6.62
C VAL A 265 -2.69 20.07 6.64
N SER A 266 -1.43 20.41 6.35
CA SER A 266 -1.00 21.80 6.27
C SER A 266 -1.78 22.59 5.22
N ILE A 267 -2.05 22.00 4.05
CA ILE A 267 -2.87 22.65 3.01
C ILE A 267 -4.29 22.89 3.53
N PHE A 268 -4.91 21.90 4.17
CA PHE A 268 -6.24 22.01 4.75
C PHE A 268 -6.34 23.15 5.77
N GLU A 269 -5.37 23.29 6.67
CA GLU A 269 -5.39 24.32 7.73
C GLU A 269 -5.18 25.75 7.20
N ASN A 270 -4.66 25.90 5.98
CA ASN A 270 -4.40 27.20 5.35
C ASN A 270 -5.47 27.59 4.32
N LEU A 271 -6.51 26.78 4.15
CA LEU A 271 -7.70 27.09 3.34
C LEU A 271 -8.84 27.60 4.24
#